data_AF-A0A378NNP8-F1
#
_entry.id   AF-A0A378NNP8-F1
#
_cell.length_a   1.000
_cell.length_b   1.000
_cell.length_c   1.000
_cell.angle_alpha   90.00
_cell.angle_beta   90.00
_cell.angle_gamma   90.00
#
_symmetry.space_group_name_H-M   'P 1'
#
loop_
_entity.id
_entity.type
_entity.pdbx_description
1 polymer ?
#
loop_
_entity_poly.entity_id
_entity_poly.type
_entity_poly.pdbx_seq_one_letter_code
_entity_poly.pdbx_strand_id
1 'polypeptide(L)'
;MDLFRKKDIGALRSMAQNSGLTRNLSAFDLVFLGIGSVIGTGIFVLTGVGAALYAGPGISLSFVLASIACAFAGLAYAEYASMVPVAGSAYAYTYASLGEFLAFIVGWNLILEYTVTCSTVAAGWSGYVVGLLASGGIDLPVAFTKVPEEGGIINVPAILITMFLCILLVRGTKETVMINRILVFVKLAVIVIFFVLAVPNVDPTNWDPFLPYGTQGISAGAAIVFFAYIGFDAVATSAEEAKNPSRDLPIGILGSLGVCAVLYFFVALVLTGVVPYTDLNNAEPVAYALRVIGYPIGSAIVAVGAICGITTVLLVLLYGQARIFFALSRDGMIPAGICKIHKLYRTPYLVTIGGCILVSIIAGFAPIHLIAEMANIGTLSAFFIAGFGVLYLRIKRPDIKRGFKCPAIYFVAPMAMICCGYLMYNLPIHTWIRFVVWCGIGFVVYFGYSYKHSKLESGK
;
A
#
# COMPACT_ATOMS: atom_id res chain seq x y z
N MET A 1 -21.29 17.97 -22.66
CA MET A 1 -20.75 16.91 -21.79
C MET A 1 -20.19 17.57 -20.55
N ASP A 2 -20.80 17.36 -19.39
CA ASP A 2 -20.24 17.87 -18.13
C ASP A 2 -19.29 16.82 -17.56
N LEU A 3 -17.99 17.07 -17.64
CA LEU A 3 -16.93 16.14 -17.20
C LEU A 3 -16.68 16.23 -15.68
N PHE A 4 -17.17 17.27 -15.02
CA PHE A 4 -16.84 17.57 -13.62
C PHE A 4 -18.06 17.45 -12.70
N ARG A 5 -19.02 16.59 -13.06
CA ARG A 5 -20.17 16.22 -12.22
C ARG A 5 -19.68 15.77 -10.84
N LYS A 6 -20.17 16.39 -9.78
CA LYS A 6 -19.74 16.11 -8.40
C LYS A 6 -20.81 15.35 -7.66
N LYS A 7 -20.38 14.38 -6.86
CA LYS A 7 -21.28 13.65 -5.95
C LYS A 7 -21.57 14.51 -4.73
N ASP A 8 -22.84 14.53 -4.31
CA ASP A 8 -23.23 15.30 -3.14
C ASP A 8 -22.66 14.68 -1.84
N ILE A 9 -22.08 15.53 -0.99
CA ILE A 9 -21.43 15.09 0.26
C ILE A 9 -22.49 14.68 1.30
N GLY A 10 -23.66 15.31 1.30
CA GLY A 10 -24.78 14.93 2.16
C GLY A 10 -25.32 13.54 1.82
N ALA A 11 -25.49 13.24 0.53
CA ALA A 11 -25.87 11.92 0.04
C ALA A 11 -24.84 10.84 0.44
N LEU A 12 -23.54 11.13 0.28
CA LEU A 12 -22.47 10.23 0.73
C LEU A 12 -22.53 9.96 2.24
N ARG A 13 -22.77 10.98 3.06
CA ARG A 13 -22.93 10.80 4.52
C ARG A 13 -24.14 9.95 4.88
N SER A 14 -25.27 10.16 4.20
CA SER A 14 -26.48 9.35 4.40
C SER A 14 -26.23 7.88 4.06
N MET A 15 -25.51 7.60 2.97
CA MET A 15 -25.10 6.24 2.61
C MET A 15 -24.23 5.59 3.70
N ALA A 16 -23.24 6.31 4.25
CA ALA A 16 -22.40 5.80 5.33
C ALA A 16 -23.18 5.52 6.62
N GLN A 17 -24.23 6.29 6.92
CA GLN A 17 -25.11 6.04 8.07
C GLN A 17 -25.98 4.79 7.88
N ASN A 18 -26.37 4.51 6.64
CA ASN A 18 -27.23 3.38 6.28
C ASN A 18 -26.45 2.16 5.76
N SER A 19 -25.15 2.06 6.02
CA SER A 19 -24.30 0.96 5.51
C SER A 19 -24.65 -0.41 6.11
N GLY A 20 -25.32 -0.44 7.28
CA GLY A 20 -25.61 -1.65 8.03
C GLY A 20 -24.39 -2.22 8.78
N LEU A 21 -23.25 -1.51 8.77
CA LEU A 21 -22.03 -1.91 9.49
C LEU A 21 -22.08 -1.46 10.96
N THR A 22 -21.56 -2.29 11.85
CA THR A 22 -21.48 -1.98 13.28
C THR A 22 -20.28 -1.07 13.57
N ARG A 23 -20.52 0.08 14.20
CA ARG A 23 -19.46 1.02 14.59
C ARG A 23 -18.77 0.60 15.88
N ASN A 24 -17.71 -0.21 15.79
CA ASN A 24 -17.02 -0.77 16.95
C ASN A 24 -15.52 -0.46 17.00
N LEU A 25 -14.93 0.15 15.96
CA LEU A 25 -13.50 0.44 15.91
C LEU A 25 -13.17 1.75 16.65
N SER A 26 -12.24 1.68 17.61
CA SER A 26 -11.67 2.85 18.29
C SER A 26 -10.44 3.39 17.56
N ALA A 27 -9.96 4.58 17.96
CA ALA A 27 -8.70 5.13 17.45
C ALA A 27 -7.51 4.15 17.59
N PHE A 28 -7.44 3.41 18.70
CA PHE A 28 -6.39 2.42 18.94
C PHE A 28 -6.49 1.26 17.95
N ASP A 29 -7.70 0.75 17.72
CA ASP A 29 -7.93 -0.32 16.73
C ASP A 29 -7.54 0.12 15.31
N LEU A 30 -7.82 1.38 14.96
CA LEU A 30 -7.45 1.97 13.66
C LEU A 30 -5.93 2.17 13.52
N VAL A 31 -5.21 2.54 14.59
CA VAL A 31 -3.74 2.59 14.56
C VAL A 31 -3.17 1.20 14.32
N PHE A 32 -3.68 0.18 15.02
CA PHE A 32 -3.24 -1.21 14.81
C PHE A 32 -3.58 -1.71 13.40
N LEU A 33 -4.76 -1.36 12.88
CA LEU A 33 -5.14 -1.67 11.50
C LEU A 33 -4.15 -1.03 10.51
N GLY A 34 -3.81 0.25 10.71
CA GLY A 34 -2.83 0.95 9.88
C GLY A 34 -1.42 0.34 9.97
N ILE A 35 -0.95 0.00 11.17
CA ILE A 35 0.34 -0.72 11.33
C ILE A 35 0.29 -2.07 10.63
N GLY A 36 -0.83 -2.79 10.75
CA GLY A 36 -1.05 -4.08 10.13
C GLY A 36 -1.10 -4.04 8.61
N SER A 37 -1.59 -2.97 8.00
CA SER A 37 -1.63 -2.79 6.55
C SER A 37 -0.31 -2.26 5.98
N VAL A 38 0.47 -1.50 6.76
CA VAL A 38 1.70 -0.84 6.33
C VAL A 38 2.93 -1.75 6.51
N ILE A 39 3.06 -2.45 7.65
CA ILE A 39 4.20 -3.34 7.92
C ILE A 39 4.08 -4.65 7.11
N GLY A 40 4.90 -4.75 6.07
CA GLY A 40 5.00 -5.91 5.20
C GLY A 40 6.23 -5.88 4.31
N THR A 41 6.07 -6.25 3.04
CA THR A 41 7.16 -6.43 2.08
C THR A 41 8.08 -5.21 1.90
N GLY A 42 7.57 -3.99 2.09
CA GLY A 42 8.42 -2.80 1.96
C GLY A 42 9.58 -2.78 2.97
N ILE A 43 9.29 -3.04 4.25
CA ILE A 43 10.34 -3.07 5.28
C ILE A 43 11.12 -4.38 5.27
N PHE A 44 10.43 -5.50 5.02
CA PHE A 44 11.06 -6.82 5.09
C PHE A 44 11.89 -7.19 3.86
N VAL A 45 11.63 -6.62 2.69
CA VAL A 45 12.30 -6.98 1.42
C VAL A 45 12.89 -5.74 0.74
N LEU A 46 12.06 -4.75 0.43
CA LEU A 46 12.49 -3.60 -0.38
C LEU A 46 13.51 -2.70 0.32
N THR A 47 13.66 -2.81 1.63
CA THR A 47 14.73 -2.13 2.37
C THR A 47 16.11 -2.61 1.94
N GLY A 48 16.28 -3.94 1.76
CA GLY A 48 17.55 -4.49 1.29
C GLY A 48 17.84 -4.12 -0.16
N VAL A 49 16.84 -4.22 -1.04
CA VAL A 49 16.94 -3.79 -2.44
C VAL A 49 17.25 -2.29 -2.54
N GLY A 50 16.57 -1.47 -1.75
CA GLY A 50 16.78 -0.02 -1.68
C GLY A 50 18.19 0.35 -1.20
N ALA A 51 18.69 -0.35 -0.18
CA ALA A 51 20.05 -0.20 0.32
C ALA A 51 21.07 -0.60 -0.76
N ALA A 52 20.91 -1.78 -1.34
CA ALA A 52 21.90 -2.37 -2.23
C ALA A 52 22.00 -1.69 -3.59
N LEU A 53 20.90 -1.14 -4.12
CA LEU A 53 20.86 -0.63 -5.50
C LEU A 53 20.75 0.90 -5.59
N TYR A 54 20.31 1.60 -4.54
CA TYR A 54 19.95 3.01 -4.64
C TYR A 54 20.62 3.93 -3.61
N ALA A 55 20.65 3.56 -2.33
CA ALA A 55 21.01 4.51 -1.26
C ALA A 55 22.17 4.09 -0.35
N GLY A 56 22.57 2.81 -0.35
CA GLY A 56 23.53 2.28 0.62
C GLY A 56 23.03 2.42 2.07
N PRO A 57 23.92 2.65 3.05
CA PRO A 57 23.55 2.98 4.43
C PRO A 57 22.62 4.20 4.55
N GLY A 58 22.69 5.13 3.59
CA GLY A 58 21.81 6.29 3.44
C GLY A 58 20.33 5.95 3.23
N ILE A 59 19.96 4.67 3.05
CA ILE A 59 18.57 4.22 2.95
C ILE A 59 17.73 4.61 4.20
N SER A 60 18.37 4.76 5.36
CA SER A 60 17.72 5.32 6.56
C SER A 60 17.20 6.75 6.33
N LEU A 61 17.96 7.61 5.64
CA LEU A 61 17.53 8.96 5.24
C LEU A 61 16.45 8.92 4.16
N SER A 62 16.49 7.92 3.27
CA SER A 62 15.42 7.70 2.29
C SER A 62 14.07 7.42 2.98
N PHE A 63 14.08 6.64 4.06
CA PHE A 63 12.89 6.42 4.88
C PHE A 63 12.38 7.69 5.55
N VAL A 64 13.27 8.58 6.01
CA VAL A 64 12.88 9.88 6.55
C VAL A 64 12.19 10.72 5.47
N LEU A 65 12.81 10.85 4.29
CA LEU A 65 12.24 11.61 3.18
C LEU A 65 10.87 11.07 2.74
N ALA A 66 10.75 9.75 2.59
CA ALA A 66 9.47 9.11 2.28
C ALA A 66 8.42 9.32 3.39
N SER A 67 8.82 9.24 4.66
CA SER A 67 7.91 9.49 5.80
C SER A 67 7.36 10.91 5.81
N ILE A 68 8.18 11.92 5.45
CA ILE A 68 7.76 13.32 5.37
C ILE A 68 6.70 13.49 4.27
N ALA A 69 6.93 12.89 3.10
CA ALA A 69 5.96 12.88 2.01
C ALA A 69 4.62 12.25 2.45
N CYS A 70 4.69 11.07 3.10
CA CYS A 70 3.51 10.38 3.64
C CYS A 70 2.83 11.16 4.77
N ALA A 71 3.56 11.90 5.60
CA ALA A 71 2.98 12.70 6.68
C ALA A 71 2.16 13.86 6.12
N PHE A 72 2.67 14.60 5.14
CA PHE A 72 1.91 15.66 4.48
C PHE A 72 0.69 15.10 3.73
N ALA A 73 0.87 14.00 2.98
CA ALA A 73 -0.24 13.33 2.30
C ALA A 73 -1.29 12.83 3.30
N GLY A 74 -0.88 12.15 4.37
CA GLY A 74 -1.74 11.60 5.41
C GLY A 74 -2.52 12.66 6.18
N LEU A 75 -1.91 13.82 6.48
CA LEU A 75 -2.60 14.96 7.08
C LEU A 75 -3.71 15.52 6.18
N ALA A 76 -3.44 15.68 4.88
CA ALA A 76 -4.46 16.08 3.92
C ALA A 76 -5.55 15.01 3.80
N TYR A 77 -5.16 13.74 3.74
CA TYR A 77 -6.08 12.60 3.66
C TYR A 77 -7.02 12.51 4.88
N ALA A 78 -6.51 12.82 6.08
CA ALA A 78 -7.30 12.81 7.31
C ALA A 78 -8.45 13.83 7.28
N GLU A 79 -8.25 15.03 6.70
CA GLU A 79 -9.35 16.00 6.52
C GLU A 79 -10.44 15.41 5.62
N TYR A 80 -10.07 14.75 4.53
CA TYR A 80 -11.02 14.07 3.64
C TYR A 80 -11.79 12.94 4.30
N ALA A 81 -11.07 12.01 4.91
CA ALA A 81 -11.64 10.82 5.53
C ALA A 81 -12.63 11.19 6.64
N SER A 82 -12.35 12.28 7.37
CA SER A 82 -13.25 12.81 8.39
C SER A 82 -14.50 13.50 7.83
N MET A 83 -14.42 14.07 6.61
CA MET A 83 -15.50 14.84 5.99
C MET A 83 -16.47 13.95 5.22
N VAL A 84 -15.96 12.90 4.58
CA VAL A 84 -16.71 11.94 3.78
C VAL A 84 -16.42 10.53 4.29
N PRO A 85 -17.03 10.10 5.41
CA PRO A 85 -16.72 8.82 6.07
C PRO A 85 -17.40 7.63 5.34
N VAL A 86 -17.20 7.52 4.03
CA VAL A 86 -17.69 6.44 3.18
C VAL A 86 -16.55 5.51 2.78
N ALA A 87 -16.86 4.23 2.59
CA ALA A 87 -15.96 3.29 1.94
C ALA A 87 -15.76 3.70 0.47
N GLY A 88 -14.55 4.14 0.13
CA GLY A 88 -14.22 4.58 -1.23
C GLY A 88 -12.88 5.32 -1.40
N SER A 89 -12.17 5.63 -0.32
CA SER A 89 -10.82 6.23 -0.33
C SER A 89 -10.70 7.43 -1.29
N ALA A 90 -9.51 7.68 -1.88
CA ALA A 90 -9.26 8.78 -2.82
C ALA A 90 -10.28 8.90 -3.96
N TYR A 91 -10.85 7.79 -4.44
CA TYR A 91 -11.86 7.81 -5.50
C TYR A 91 -13.11 8.60 -5.08
N ALA A 92 -13.71 8.23 -3.94
CA ALA A 92 -14.91 8.89 -3.45
C ALA A 92 -14.65 10.37 -3.10
N TYR A 93 -13.46 10.67 -2.57
CA TYR A 93 -13.07 12.03 -2.20
C TYR A 93 -12.91 12.92 -3.43
N THR A 94 -12.25 12.41 -4.47
CA THR A 94 -12.06 13.10 -5.74
C THR A 94 -13.39 13.33 -6.46
N TYR A 95 -14.33 12.38 -6.36
CA TYR A 95 -15.67 12.53 -6.93
C TYR A 95 -16.45 13.66 -6.25
N ALA A 96 -16.32 13.80 -4.93
CA ALA A 96 -16.96 14.89 -4.20
C ALA A 96 -16.30 16.26 -4.42
N SER A 97 -14.97 16.29 -4.64
CA SER A 97 -14.21 17.54 -4.72
C SER A 97 -14.01 18.06 -6.14
N LEU A 98 -13.46 17.22 -7.02
CA LEU A 98 -12.96 17.59 -8.35
C LEU A 98 -13.91 17.15 -9.47
N GLY A 99 -14.71 16.11 -9.24
CA GLY A 99 -15.74 15.65 -10.16
C GLY A 99 -15.40 14.34 -10.87
N GLU A 100 -16.35 13.86 -11.66
CA GLU A 100 -16.40 12.51 -12.21
C GLU A 100 -15.15 12.10 -13.01
N PHE A 101 -14.70 12.93 -13.95
CA PHE A 101 -13.58 12.58 -14.81
C PHE A 101 -12.28 12.35 -14.03
N LEU A 102 -11.94 13.26 -13.12
CA LEU A 102 -10.76 13.12 -12.26
C LEU A 102 -10.95 11.98 -11.26
N ALA A 103 -12.16 11.77 -10.75
CA ALA A 103 -12.46 10.63 -9.91
C ALA A 103 -12.24 9.31 -10.66
N PHE A 104 -12.69 9.20 -11.91
CA PHE A 104 -12.44 8.03 -12.73
C PHE A 104 -10.95 7.75 -12.90
N ILE A 105 -10.15 8.75 -13.25
CA ILE A 105 -8.69 8.59 -13.39
C ILE A 105 -8.07 8.08 -12.08
N VAL A 106 -8.46 8.66 -10.95
CA VAL A 106 -8.01 8.20 -9.63
C VAL A 106 -8.43 6.75 -9.41
N GLY A 107 -9.69 6.39 -9.61
CA GLY A 107 -10.19 5.03 -9.42
C GLY A 107 -9.51 4.01 -10.36
N TRP A 108 -9.24 4.40 -11.60
CA TRP A 108 -8.50 3.61 -12.58
C TRP A 108 -7.05 3.36 -12.15
N ASN A 109 -6.40 4.38 -11.58
CA ASN A 109 -5.06 4.24 -11.00
C ASN A 109 -5.06 3.43 -9.71
N LEU A 110 -6.09 3.53 -8.86
CA LEU A 110 -6.23 2.69 -7.67
C LEU A 110 -6.38 1.20 -8.06
N ILE A 111 -7.11 0.88 -9.15
CA ILE A 111 -7.17 -0.51 -9.63
C ILE A 111 -5.76 -1.03 -9.95
N LEU A 112 -4.97 -0.27 -10.71
CA LEU A 112 -3.60 -0.66 -11.02
C LEU A 112 -2.78 -0.81 -9.76
N GLU A 113 -2.75 0.24 -8.93
CA GLU A 113 -2.01 0.34 -7.68
C GLU A 113 -2.26 -0.89 -6.78
N TYR A 114 -3.51 -1.19 -6.43
CA TYR A 114 -3.81 -2.31 -5.56
C TYR A 114 -3.38 -3.65 -6.19
N THR A 115 -3.51 -3.79 -7.51
CA THR A 115 -3.08 -5.01 -8.23
C THR A 115 -1.57 -5.19 -8.17
N VAL A 116 -0.79 -4.16 -8.51
CA VAL A 116 0.68 -4.23 -8.50
C VAL A 116 1.23 -4.29 -7.08
N THR A 117 0.58 -3.63 -6.12
CA THR A 117 0.98 -3.69 -4.70
C THR A 117 0.77 -5.10 -4.15
N CYS A 118 -0.39 -5.72 -4.39
CA CYS A 118 -0.62 -7.12 -4.02
C CYS A 118 0.43 -8.04 -4.64
N SER A 119 0.80 -7.79 -5.90
CA SER A 119 1.78 -8.60 -6.62
C SER A 119 3.18 -8.50 -6.01
N THR A 120 3.58 -7.27 -5.63
CA THR A 120 4.83 -7.01 -4.90
C THR A 120 4.83 -7.71 -3.55
N VAL A 121 3.72 -7.63 -2.82
CA VAL A 121 3.57 -8.27 -1.51
C VAL A 121 3.66 -9.79 -1.61
N ALA A 122 3.00 -10.40 -2.60
CA ALA A 122 3.08 -11.83 -2.88
C ALA A 122 4.49 -12.29 -3.29
N ALA A 123 5.20 -11.50 -4.10
CA ALA A 123 6.59 -11.78 -4.46
C ALA A 123 7.52 -11.73 -3.24
N GLY A 124 7.35 -10.74 -2.36
CA GLY A 124 8.09 -10.67 -1.10
C GLY A 124 7.79 -11.81 -0.13
N TRP A 125 6.53 -12.23 -0.05
CA TRP A 125 6.12 -13.42 0.71
C TRP A 125 6.83 -14.68 0.21
N SER A 126 6.88 -14.86 -1.11
CA SER A 126 7.58 -15.98 -1.75
C SER A 126 9.06 -16.02 -1.36
N GLY A 127 9.74 -14.87 -1.39
CA GLY A 127 11.15 -14.75 -0.99
C GLY A 127 11.44 -15.32 0.40
N TYR A 128 10.64 -14.92 1.39
CA TYR A 128 10.77 -15.40 2.76
C TYR A 128 10.43 -16.89 2.93
N VAL A 129 9.43 -17.41 2.20
CA VAL A 129 9.09 -18.84 2.26
C VAL A 129 10.20 -19.69 1.66
N VAL A 130 10.73 -19.30 0.50
CA VAL A 130 11.83 -19.99 -0.16
C VAL A 130 13.07 -19.98 0.72
N GLY A 131 13.41 -18.84 1.31
CA GLY A 131 14.56 -18.69 2.19
C GLY A 131 14.45 -19.46 3.51
N LEU A 132 13.25 -19.50 4.10
CA LEU A 132 12.97 -20.33 5.28
C LEU A 132 13.09 -21.84 4.96
N LEU A 133 12.56 -22.28 3.82
CA LEU A 133 12.66 -23.67 3.38
C LEU A 133 14.12 -24.08 3.12
N ALA A 134 14.89 -23.22 2.45
CA ALA A 134 16.32 -23.43 2.22
C ALA A 134 17.09 -23.54 3.56
N SER A 135 16.73 -22.71 4.56
CA SER A 135 17.31 -22.80 5.91
C SER A 135 16.98 -24.11 6.63
N GLY A 136 15.85 -24.73 6.29
CA GLY A 136 15.44 -26.06 6.75
C GLY A 136 16.03 -27.22 5.93
N GLY A 137 16.91 -26.95 4.97
CA GLY A 137 17.51 -27.95 4.09
C GLY A 137 16.63 -28.37 2.90
N ILE A 138 15.57 -27.61 2.60
CA ILE A 138 14.67 -27.86 1.48
C ILE A 138 14.96 -26.83 0.38
N ASP A 139 15.82 -27.20 -0.56
CA ASP A 139 16.14 -26.37 -1.72
C ASP A 139 15.09 -26.56 -2.82
N LEU A 140 14.33 -25.50 -3.09
CA LEU A 140 13.38 -25.47 -4.20
C LEU A 140 14.08 -25.09 -5.51
N PRO A 141 13.71 -25.70 -6.65
CA PRO A 141 14.33 -25.36 -7.94
C PRO A 141 14.13 -23.90 -8.32
N VAL A 142 15.21 -23.22 -8.70
CA VAL A 142 15.22 -21.81 -9.13
C VAL A 142 14.20 -21.53 -10.25
N ALA A 143 13.98 -22.51 -11.13
CA ALA A 143 13.00 -22.44 -12.21
C ALA A 143 11.58 -22.10 -11.71
N PHE A 144 11.20 -22.52 -10.50
CA PHE A 144 9.85 -22.35 -9.94
C PHE A 144 9.77 -21.34 -8.79
N THR A 145 10.88 -20.71 -8.42
CA THR A 145 10.92 -19.72 -7.32
C THR A 145 11.31 -18.32 -7.78
N LYS A 146 11.90 -18.19 -8.96
CA LYS A 146 12.30 -16.91 -9.55
C LYS A 146 11.55 -16.62 -10.86
N VAL A 147 11.47 -15.34 -11.20
CA VAL A 147 10.88 -14.87 -12.46
C VAL A 147 11.88 -14.98 -13.62
N PRO A 148 11.45 -14.90 -14.91
CA PRO A 148 12.34 -14.99 -16.06
C PRO A 148 13.54 -14.05 -16.05
N GLU A 149 13.34 -12.80 -15.63
CA GLU A 149 14.41 -11.79 -15.55
C GLU A 149 15.49 -12.14 -14.52
N GLU A 150 15.14 -12.94 -13.50
CA GLU A 150 16.04 -13.37 -12.43
C GLU A 150 16.60 -14.80 -12.66
N GLY A 151 16.40 -15.36 -13.87
CA GLY A 151 16.89 -16.68 -14.27
C GLY A 151 15.97 -17.86 -13.92
N GLY A 152 14.76 -17.60 -13.41
CA GLY A 152 13.72 -18.62 -13.24
C GLY A 152 12.79 -18.74 -14.45
N ILE A 153 11.70 -19.48 -14.31
CA ILE A 153 10.61 -19.54 -15.31
C ILE A 153 9.38 -18.81 -14.77
N ILE A 154 9.06 -19.05 -13.50
CA ILE A 154 7.85 -18.54 -12.86
C ILE A 154 7.99 -18.60 -11.33
N ASN A 155 7.51 -17.58 -10.62
CA ASN A 155 7.46 -17.56 -9.16
C ASN A 155 6.19 -18.27 -8.64
N VAL A 156 6.27 -19.60 -8.51
CA VAL A 156 5.14 -20.45 -8.09
C VAL A 156 4.66 -20.14 -6.68
N PRO A 157 5.51 -19.95 -5.64
CA PRO A 157 5.02 -19.67 -4.30
C PRO A 157 4.19 -18.38 -4.21
N ALA A 158 4.55 -17.34 -4.98
CA ALA A 158 3.78 -16.09 -5.04
C ALA A 158 2.37 -16.30 -5.64
N ILE A 159 2.26 -17.16 -6.66
CA ILE A 159 0.97 -17.55 -7.25
C ILE A 159 0.14 -18.36 -6.25
N LEU A 160 0.75 -19.33 -5.58
CA LEU A 160 0.05 -20.21 -4.65
C LEU A 160 -0.55 -19.43 -3.47
N ILE A 161 0.21 -18.51 -2.85
CA ILE A 161 -0.33 -17.70 -1.76
C ILE A 161 -1.47 -16.80 -2.23
N THR A 162 -1.34 -16.18 -3.41
CA THR A 162 -2.38 -15.31 -3.97
C THR A 162 -3.67 -16.10 -4.23
N MET A 163 -3.58 -17.28 -4.83
CA MET A 163 -4.74 -18.13 -5.10
C MET A 163 -5.35 -18.72 -3.82
N PHE A 164 -4.52 -19.04 -2.82
CA PHE A 164 -5.00 -19.46 -1.50
C PHE A 164 -5.83 -18.35 -0.84
N LEU A 165 -5.32 -17.12 -0.81
CA LEU A 165 -6.05 -15.98 -0.26
C LEU A 165 -7.29 -15.62 -1.09
N CYS A 166 -7.26 -15.83 -2.41
CA CYS A 166 -8.44 -15.70 -3.27
C CYS A 166 -9.57 -16.62 -2.78
N ILE A 167 -9.27 -17.89 -2.48
CA ILE A 167 -10.28 -18.85 -1.99
C ILE A 167 -10.85 -18.38 -0.65
N LEU A 168 -10.00 -17.90 0.27
CA LEU A 168 -10.44 -17.38 1.56
C LEU A 168 -11.37 -16.17 1.40
N LEU A 169 -10.99 -15.21 0.56
CA LEU A 169 -11.80 -14.01 0.31
C LEU A 169 -13.14 -14.33 -0.36
N VAL A 170 -13.17 -15.26 -1.31
CA VAL A 170 -14.41 -15.68 -1.97
C VAL A 170 -15.35 -16.39 -0.99
N ARG A 171 -14.83 -17.24 -0.10
CA ARG A 171 -15.62 -17.90 0.95
C ARG A 171 -16.14 -16.93 2.02
N GLY A 172 -15.61 -15.72 2.08
CA GLY A 172 -16.01 -14.69 3.03
C GLY A 172 -15.38 -14.93 4.40
N THR A 173 -14.11 -14.60 4.54
CA THR A 173 -13.47 -14.52 5.85
C THR A 173 -13.99 -13.32 6.62
N LYS A 174 -14.67 -13.59 7.75
CA LYS A 174 -14.91 -12.57 8.78
C LYS A 174 -13.68 -12.52 9.68
N GLU A 175 -12.68 -11.75 9.27
CA GLU A 175 -11.57 -11.39 10.15
C GLU A 175 -12.15 -10.70 11.39
N THR A 176 -11.88 -11.24 12.58
CA THR A 176 -12.28 -10.59 13.82
C THR A 176 -11.20 -9.57 14.19
N VAL A 177 -11.59 -8.38 14.67
CA VAL A 177 -10.65 -7.34 15.17
C VAL A 177 -9.57 -7.91 16.10
N MET A 178 -9.93 -8.93 16.91
CA MET A 178 -9.01 -9.65 17.79
C MET A 178 -7.88 -10.38 17.03
N ILE A 179 -8.20 -11.06 15.94
CA ILE A 179 -7.22 -11.79 15.11
C ILE A 179 -6.25 -10.78 14.49
N ASN A 180 -6.77 -9.70 13.90
CA ASN A 180 -5.93 -8.65 13.33
C ASN A 180 -5.00 -8.05 14.39
N ARG A 181 -5.51 -7.76 15.59
CA ARG A 181 -4.71 -7.26 16.71
C ARG A 181 -3.55 -8.22 17.06
N ILE A 182 -3.83 -9.52 17.18
CA ILE A 182 -2.80 -10.55 17.47
C ILE A 182 -1.74 -10.55 16.37
N LEU A 183 -2.15 -10.53 15.10
CA LEU A 183 -1.22 -10.60 13.97
C LEU A 183 -0.31 -9.37 13.92
N VAL A 184 -0.84 -8.17 14.21
CA VAL A 184 -0.03 -6.95 14.33
C VAL A 184 0.99 -7.07 15.46
N PHE A 185 0.59 -7.58 16.63
CA PHE A 185 1.51 -7.82 17.74
C PHE A 185 2.63 -8.79 17.36
N VAL A 186 2.33 -9.86 16.60
CA VAL A 186 3.35 -10.79 16.09
C VAL A 186 4.35 -10.06 15.20
N LYS A 187 3.90 -9.20 14.27
CA LYS A 187 4.81 -8.42 13.41
C LYS A 187 5.74 -7.51 14.22
N LEU A 188 5.18 -6.79 15.20
CA LEU A 188 5.95 -5.88 16.05
C LEU A 188 6.95 -6.65 16.92
N ALA A 189 6.54 -7.79 17.50
CA ALA A 189 7.42 -8.65 18.29
C ALA A 189 8.60 -9.16 17.46
N VAL A 190 8.37 -9.53 16.21
CA VAL A 190 9.41 -10.00 15.28
C VAL A 190 10.42 -8.90 14.96
N ILE A 191 9.97 -7.66 14.77
CA ILE A 191 10.88 -6.51 14.59
C ILE A 191 11.69 -6.25 15.86
N VAL A 192 11.07 -6.37 17.04
CA VAL A 192 11.80 -6.25 18.33
C VAL A 192 12.85 -7.36 18.49
N ILE A 193 12.52 -8.61 18.14
CA ILE A 193 13.47 -9.73 18.15
C ILE A 193 14.63 -9.44 17.22
N PHE A 194 14.36 -8.95 16.00
CA PHE A 194 15.41 -8.51 15.09
C PHE A 194 16.33 -7.48 15.75
N PHE A 195 15.79 -6.42 16.37
CA PHE A 195 16.62 -5.42 17.04
C PHE A 195 17.46 -6.00 18.17
N VAL A 196 16.88 -6.83 19.05
CA VAL A 196 17.59 -7.42 20.20
C VAL A 196 18.79 -8.26 19.73
N LEU A 197 18.65 -8.99 18.63
CA LEU A 197 19.71 -9.85 18.10
C LEU A 197 20.71 -9.10 17.21
N ALA A 198 20.23 -8.13 16.42
CA ALA A 198 21.02 -7.44 15.40
C ALA A 198 21.83 -6.25 15.97
N VAL A 199 21.25 -5.45 16.87
CA VAL A 199 21.90 -4.23 17.39
C VAL A 199 23.28 -4.49 18.02
N PRO A 200 23.49 -5.54 18.83
CA PRO A 200 24.82 -5.83 19.39
C PRO A 200 25.90 -6.16 18.34
N ASN A 201 25.51 -6.48 17.11
CA ASN A 201 26.39 -6.90 16.01
C ASN A 201 26.53 -5.81 14.94
N VAL A 202 26.10 -4.59 15.22
CA VAL A 202 26.30 -3.45 14.33
C VAL A 202 27.79 -3.11 14.28
N ASP A 203 28.36 -3.16 13.09
CA ASP A 203 29.71 -2.71 12.80
C ASP A 203 29.64 -1.37 12.05
N PRO A 204 30.06 -0.25 12.66
CA PRO A 204 30.05 1.06 12.02
C PRO A 204 30.86 1.14 10.72
N THR A 205 31.79 0.20 10.47
CA THR A 205 32.53 0.15 9.20
C THR A 205 31.62 -0.15 8.01
N ASN A 206 30.50 -0.85 8.22
CA ASN A 206 29.49 -1.08 7.17
C ASN A 206 28.76 0.21 6.74
N TRP A 207 28.89 1.28 7.53
CA TRP A 207 28.36 2.59 7.18
C TRP A 207 29.37 3.47 6.44
N ASP A 208 30.57 3.00 6.14
CA ASP A 208 31.55 3.72 5.33
C ASP A 208 31.74 3.04 3.96
N PRO A 209 31.43 3.73 2.83
CA PRO A 209 30.83 5.06 2.73
C PRO A 209 29.32 5.07 3.05
N PHE A 210 28.84 6.13 3.73
CA PHE A 210 27.42 6.21 4.12
C PHE A 210 26.51 6.50 2.92
N LEU A 211 27.00 7.29 1.96
CA LEU A 211 26.30 7.70 0.75
C LEU A 211 27.08 7.27 -0.52
N PRO A 212 27.21 5.95 -0.79
CA PRO A 212 27.96 5.46 -1.95
C PRO A 212 27.37 5.95 -3.28
N TYR A 213 26.06 6.20 -3.31
CA TYR A 213 25.32 6.71 -4.47
C TYR A 213 25.08 8.23 -4.41
N GLY A 214 25.76 8.93 -3.49
CA GLY A 214 25.58 10.36 -3.26
C GLY A 214 24.19 10.73 -2.72
N THR A 215 23.90 12.03 -2.64
CA THR A 215 22.62 12.54 -2.15
C THR A 215 21.45 12.20 -3.08
N GLN A 216 21.72 12.05 -4.38
CA GLN A 216 20.70 11.63 -5.36
C GLN A 216 20.20 10.20 -5.09
N GLY A 217 21.08 9.32 -4.59
CA GLY A 217 20.73 7.98 -4.15
C GLY A 217 19.70 7.96 -3.03
N ILE A 218 19.72 8.95 -2.12
CA ILE A 218 18.72 9.08 -1.06
C ILE A 218 17.33 9.27 -1.67
N SER A 219 17.21 10.13 -2.69
CA SER A 219 15.94 10.45 -3.34
C SER A 219 15.41 9.29 -4.18
N ALA A 220 16.28 8.61 -4.92
CA ALA A 220 15.92 7.39 -5.66
C ALA A 220 15.50 6.26 -4.69
N GLY A 221 16.27 6.04 -3.63
CA GLY A 221 15.93 5.10 -2.56
C GLY A 221 14.59 5.44 -1.91
N ALA A 222 14.31 6.72 -1.66
CA ALA A 222 13.04 7.16 -1.07
C ALA A 222 11.86 6.87 -1.98
N ALA A 223 12.02 7.04 -3.30
CA ALA A 223 11.00 6.69 -4.28
C ALA A 223 10.70 5.19 -4.31
N ILE A 224 11.66 4.32 -3.98
CA ILE A 224 11.48 2.87 -3.87
C ILE A 224 10.87 2.48 -2.52
N VAL A 225 11.46 2.92 -1.40
CA VAL A 225 10.98 2.55 -0.05
C VAL A 225 9.70 3.26 0.36
N PHE A 226 9.23 4.25 -0.42
CA PHE A 226 7.86 4.77 -0.29
C PHE A 226 6.82 3.65 -0.27
N PHE A 227 7.07 2.55 -1.00
CA PHE A 227 6.24 1.35 -0.99
C PHE A 227 5.92 0.87 0.43
N ALA A 228 6.88 0.95 1.35
CA ALA A 228 6.72 0.48 2.72
C ALA A 228 5.66 1.26 3.51
N TYR A 229 5.29 2.47 3.05
CA TYR A 229 4.25 3.29 3.66
C TYR A 229 2.88 3.10 3.01
N ILE A 230 2.77 2.40 1.89
CA ILE A 230 1.48 2.11 1.24
C ILE A 230 0.62 1.30 2.21
N GLY A 231 -0.65 1.68 2.37
CA GLY A 231 -1.61 0.99 3.22
C GLY A 231 -2.12 1.79 4.41
N PHE A 232 -1.57 2.97 4.73
CA PHE A 232 -2.18 3.82 5.77
C PHE A 232 -3.57 4.33 5.36
N ASP A 233 -3.81 4.48 4.06
CA ASP A 233 -5.10 4.86 3.48
C ASP A 233 -6.15 3.73 3.61
N ALA A 234 -5.73 2.49 3.85
CA ALA A 234 -6.64 1.39 4.18
C ALA A 234 -7.43 1.69 5.47
N VAL A 235 -6.87 2.47 6.41
CA VAL A 235 -7.58 2.95 7.60
C VAL A 235 -8.80 3.78 7.21
N ALA A 236 -8.71 4.60 6.17
CA ALA A 236 -9.81 5.41 5.67
C ALA A 236 -10.96 4.56 5.09
N THR A 237 -10.68 3.34 4.62
CA THR A 237 -11.72 2.40 4.15
C THR A 237 -12.58 1.83 5.28
N SER A 238 -12.11 1.94 6.53
CA SER A 238 -12.82 1.51 7.74
C SER A 238 -13.61 2.65 8.40
N ALA A 239 -13.79 3.77 7.69
CA ALA A 239 -14.50 4.95 8.19
C ALA A 239 -15.94 4.65 8.65
N GLU A 240 -16.63 3.72 7.99
CA GLU A 240 -18.01 3.35 8.32
C GLU A 240 -18.11 2.51 9.62
N GLU A 241 -17.01 1.90 10.05
CA GLU A 241 -16.91 1.03 11.23
C GLU A 241 -16.29 1.75 12.45
N ALA A 242 -15.77 2.97 12.25
CA ALA A 242 -15.19 3.79 13.31
C ALA A 242 -16.26 4.40 14.23
N LYS A 243 -16.01 4.38 15.54
CA LYS A 243 -16.91 4.95 16.58
C LYS A 243 -17.08 6.46 16.40
N ASN A 244 -15.97 7.19 16.31
CA ASN A 244 -15.96 8.61 16.00
C ASN A 244 -15.03 8.89 14.81
N PRO A 245 -15.50 8.75 13.56
CA PRO A 245 -14.67 8.91 12.36
C PRO A 245 -13.94 10.26 12.29
N SER A 246 -14.51 11.32 12.89
CA SER A 246 -13.92 12.66 12.89
C SER A 246 -12.63 12.77 13.70
N ARG A 247 -12.49 11.95 14.76
CA ARG A 247 -11.33 11.94 15.64
C ARG A 247 -10.46 10.71 15.42
N ASP A 248 -11.10 9.55 15.29
CA ASP A 248 -10.42 8.26 15.32
C ASP A 248 -9.66 7.97 14.01
N LEU A 249 -10.17 8.42 12.86
CA LEU A 249 -9.48 8.26 11.56
C LEU A 249 -8.17 9.06 11.47
N PRO A 250 -8.13 10.37 11.80
CA PRO A 250 -6.86 11.09 11.84
C PRO A 250 -5.82 10.46 12.76
N ILE A 251 -6.24 10.03 13.96
CA ILE A 251 -5.35 9.36 14.92
C ILE A 251 -4.86 8.03 14.36
N GLY A 252 -5.75 7.24 13.74
CA GLY A 252 -5.41 6.00 13.07
C GLY A 252 -4.34 6.19 11.99
N ILE A 253 -4.61 7.06 11.03
CA ILE A 253 -3.74 7.34 9.87
C ILE A 253 -2.36 7.89 10.31
N LEU A 254 -2.35 8.94 11.12
CA LEU A 254 -1.10 9.61 11.51
C LEU A 254 -0.34 8.82 12.57
N GLY A 255 -1.05 8.17 13.48
CA GLY A 255 -0.47 7.33 14.52
C GLY A 255 0.23 6.11 13.93
N SER A 256 -0.40 5.41 12.99
CA SER A 256 0.24 4.29 12.31
C SER A 256 1.46 4.73 11.49
N LEU A 257 1.35 5.86 10.76
CA LEU A 257 2.46 6.42 10.00
C LEU A 257 3.67 6.78 10.88
N GLY A 258 3.43 7.44 12.01
CA GLY A 258 4.50 7.83 12.94
C GLY A 258 5.23 6.62 13.52
N VAL A 259 4.50 5.60 13.96
CA VAL A 259 5.09 4.35 14.47
C VAL A 259 5.92 3.65 13.39
N CYS A 260 5.36 3.51 12.17
CA CYS A 260 6.07 2.87 11.08
C CYS A 260 7.32 3.66 10.67
N ALA A 261 7.26 4.99 10.62
CA ALA A 261 8.40 5.84 10.26
C ALA A 261 9.60 5.64 11.20
N VAL A 262 9.35 5.62 12.50
CA VAL A 262 10.39 5.38 13.52
C VAL A 262 10.97 3.97 13.36
N LEU A 263 10.11 2.96 13.25
CA LEU A 263 10.56 1.57 13.09
C LEU A 263 11.40 1.40 11.82
N TYR A 264 10.95 1.97 10.71
CA TYR A 264 11.61 1.79 9.42
C TYR A 264 12.97 2.46 9.36
N PHE A 265 13.10 3.66 9.94
CA PHE A 265 14.39 4.33 10.08
C PHE A 265 15.39 3.45 10.83
N PHE A 266 15.01 2.90 11.98
CA PHE A 266 15.91 2.08 12.79
C PHE A 266 16.20 0.72 12.17
N VAL A 267 15.20 0.05 11.56
CA VAL A 267 15.45 -1.22 10.86
C VAL A 267 16.43 -1.01 9.72
N ALA A 268 16.27 0.04 8.92
CA ALA A 268 17.19 0.39 7.84
C ALA A 268 18.62 0.63 8.35
N LEU A 269 18.77 1.39 9.43
CA LEU A 269 20.06 1.72 10.04
C LEU A 269 20.76 0.47 10.59
N VAL A 270 20.03 -0.36 11.34
CA VAL A 270 20.57 -1.60 11.93
C VAL A 270 20.88 -2.63 10.86
N LEU A 271 20.01 -2.79 9.85
CA LEU A 271 20.23 -3.76 8.77
C LEU A 271 21.52 -3.47 8.00
N THR A 272 21.73 -2.21 7.62
CA THR A 272 22.95 -1.77 6.92
C THR A 272 24.18 -1.66 7.82
N GLY A 273 24.00 -1.59 9.14
CA GLY A 273 25.09 -1.66 10.11
C GLY A 273 25.57 -3.08 10.39
N VAL A 274 24.70 -4.08 10.22
CA VAL A 274 25.02 -5.49 10.48
C VAL A 274 25.55 -6.20 9.23
N VAL A 275 25.08 -5.81 8.05
CA VAL A 275 25.47 -6.41 6.77
C VAL A 275 25.88 -5.32 5.80
N PRO A 276 27.01 -5.47 5.08
CA PRO A 276 27.38 -4.57 3.98
C PRO A 276 26.23 -4.38 2.99
N TYR A 277 25.96 -3.14 2.60
CA TYR A 277 24.80 -2.84 1.76
C TYR A 277 24.79 -3.60 0.42
N THR A 278 25.96 -3.98 -0.09
CA THR A 278 26.12 -4.75 -1.33
C THR A 278 25.52 -6.16 -1.26
N ASP A 279 25.44 -6.76 -0.06
CA ASP A 279 24.95 -8.13 0.14
C ASP A 279 23.45 -8.16 0.49
N LEU A 280 22.83 -6.98 0.61
CA LEU A 280 21.41 -6.83 0.96
C LEU A 280 20.45 -6.99 -0.23
N ASN A 281 20.95 -7.14 -1.46
CA ASN A 281 20.12 -7.42 -2.65
C ASN A 281 19.66 -8.89 -2.69
N ASN A 282 18.86 -9.30 -1.70
CA ASN A 282 18.32 -10.64 -1.59
C ASN A 282 16.83 -10.60 -1.22
N ALA A 283 16.18 -11.76 -1.25
CA ALA A 283 14.73 -11.86 -1.13
C ALA A 283 14.20 -11.78 0.32
N GLU A 284 15.07 -11.86 1.33
CA GLU A 284 14.71 -11.90 2.75
C GLU A 284 15.75 -11.18 3.66
N PRO A 285 16.10 -9.91 3.39
CA PRO A 285 17.28 -9.26 3.95
C PRO A 285 17.32 -9.21 5.48
N VAL A 286 16.17 -9.06 6.15
CA VAL A 286 16.09 -9.03 7.62
C VAL A 286 16.40 -10.41 8.22
N ALA A 287 15.88 -11.48 7.62
CA ALA A 287 16.18 -12.84 8.05
C ALA A 287 17.62 -13.24 7.66
N TYR A 288 18.07 -12.84 6.47
CA TYR A 288 19.43 -13.04 5.99
C TYR A 288 20.46 -12.41 6.95
N ALA A 289 20.24 -11.17 7.38
CA ALA A 289 21.14 -10.48 8.30
C ALA A 289 21.38 -11.29 9.58
N LEU A 290 20.31 -11.76 10.23
CA LEU A 290 20.42 -12.61 11.42
C LEU A 290 21.15 -13.93 11.16
N ARG A 291 21.01 -14.49 9.96
CA ARG A 291 21.67 -15.74 9.58
C ARG A 291 23.18 -15.55 9.46
N VAL A 292 23.62 -14.48 8.80
CA VAL A 292 25.04 -14.18 8.57
C VAL A 292 25.77 -13.87 9.89
N ILE A 293 25.12 -13.22 10.85
CA ILE A 293 25.71 -12.95 12.17
C ILE A 293 25.58 -14.11 13.18
N GLY A 294 25.20 -15.31 12.72
CA GLY A 294 25.21 -16.52 13.55
C GLY A 294 23.95 -16.77 14.39
N TYR A 295 22.81 -16.13 14.10
CA TYR A 295 21.52 -16.41 14.73
C TYR A 295 20.53 -17.13 13.79
N PRO A 296 20.77 -18.40 13.39
CA PRO A 296 19.89 -19.12 12.47
C PRO A 296 18.47 -19.34 13.02
N ILE A 297 18.34 -19.58 14.34
CA ILE A 297 17.02 -19.70 14.99
C ILE A 297 16.31 -18.34 15.00
N GLY A 298 17.05 -17.25 15.28
CA GLY A 298 16.51 -15.89 15.20
C GLY A 298 16.03 -15.55 13.79
N SER A 299 16.83 -15.90 12.78
CA SER A 299 16.50 -15.79 11.36
C SER A 299 15.18 -16.51 11.03
N ALA A 300 15.02 -17.78 11.47
CA ALA A 300 13.81 -18.55 11.25
C ALA A 300 12.58 -17.96 11.94
N ILE A 301 12.69 -17.52 13.20
CA ILE A 301 11.60 -16.88 13.94
C ILE A 301 11.15 -15.60 13.22
N VAL A 302 12.11 -14.78 12.81
CA VAL A 302 11.82 -13.53 12.08
C VAL A 302 11.20 -13.83 10.71
N ALA A 303 11.69 -14.84 10.00
CA ALA A 303 11.15 -15.24 8.71
C ALA A 303 9.70 -15.74 8.83
N VAL A 304 9.38 -16.60 9.80
CA VAL A 304 7.99 -17.04 10.06
C VAL A 304 7.10 -15.85 10.42
N GLY A 305 7.61 -14.96 11.26
CA GLY A 305 6.95 -13.71 11.62
C GLY A 305 6.64 -12.81 10.41
N ALA A 306 7.62 -12.65 9.52
CA ALA A 306 7.47 -11.91 8.27
C ALA A 306 6.46 -12.59 7.34
N ILE A 307 6.49 -13.91 7.18
CA ILE A 307 5.50 -14.68 6.39
C ILE A 307 4.09 -14.40 6.89
N CYS A 308 3.84 -14.58 8.20
CA CYS A 308 2.53 -14.27 8.80
C CYS A 308 2.15 -12.81 8.59
N GLY A 309 3.12 -11.89 8.78
CA GLY A 309 2.91 -10.47 8.63
C GLY A 309 2.54 -10.06 7.20
N ILE A 310 3.30 -10.51 6.21
CA ILE A 310 3.11 -10.21 4.80
C ILE A 310 1.79 -10.83 4.30
N THR A 311 1.41 -12.04 4.75
CA THR A 311 0.12 -12.65 4.43
C THR A 311 -1.06 -11.75 4.82
N THR A 312 -1.02 -11.13 6.00
CA THR A 312 -2.10 -10.20 6.41
C THR A 312 -2.17 -8.94 5.56
N VAL A 313 -1.02 -8.37 5.16
CA VAL A 313 -1.00 -7.23 4.24
C VAL A 313 -1.64 -7.61 2.91
N LEU A 314 -1.25 -8.77 2.36
CA LEU A 314 -1.79 -9.26 1.09
C LEU A 314 -3.31 -9.45 1.15
N LEU A 315 -3.82 -10.02 2.25
CA LEU A 315 -5.25 -10.19 2.46
C LEU A 315 -5.99 -8.84 2.50
N VAL A 316 -5.46 -7.86 3.23
CA VAL A 316 -6.05 -6.50 3.35
C VAL A 316 -6.05 -5.79 2.00
N LEU A 317 -4.97 -5.88 1.22
CA LEU A 317 -4.88 -5.24 -0.08
C LEU A 317 -5.79 -5.89 -1.12
N LEU A 318 -5.85 -7.23 -1.18
CA LEU A 318 -6.79 -7.94 -2.07
C LEU A 318 -8.25 -7.63 -1.74
N TYR A 319 -8.55 -7.47 -0.45
CA TYR A 319 -9.87 -7.02 0.00
C TYR A 319 -10.17 -5.57 -0.41
N GLY A 320 -9.20 -4.65 -0.25
CA GLY A 320 -9.29 -3.27 -0.68
C GLY A 320 -9.51 -3.15 -2.20
N GLN A 321 -8.76 -3.92 -2.99
CA GLN A 321 -8.90 -4.02 -4.44
C GLN A 321 -10.36 -4.34 -4.83
N ALA A 322 -10.93 -5.40 -4.25
CA ALA A 322 -12.30 -5.81 -4.53
C ALA A 322 -13.33 -4.71 -4.19
N ARG A 323 -13.12 -3.96 -3.11
CA ARG A 323 -13.97 -2.82 -2.71
C ARG A 323 -13.88 -1.65 -3.70
N ILE A 324 -12.70 -1.35 -4.24
CA ILE A 324 -12.54 -0.27 -5.25
C ILE A 324 -13.30 -0.62 -6.54
N PHE A 325 -13.15 -1.85 -7.04
CA PHE A 325 -13.94 -2.33 -8.18
C PHE A 325 -15.44 -2.25 -7.90
N PHE A 326 -15.89 -2.64 -6.71
CA PHE A 326 -17.29 -2.53 -6.32
C PHE A 326 -17.79 -1.07 -6.31
N ALA A 327 -16.99 -0.14 -5.79
CA ALA A 327 -17.33 1.29 -5.77
C ALA A 327 -17.45 1.86 -7.19
N LEU A 328 -16.50 1.54 -8.09
CA LEU A 328 -16.52 1.95 -9.49
C LEU A 328 -17.72 1.37 -10.25
N SER A 329 -18.01 0.08 -10.03
CA SER A 329 -19.15 -0.59 -10.65
C SER A 329 -20.48 -0.04 -10.17
N ARG A 330 -20.59 0.25 -8.86
CA ARG A 330 -21.77 0.89 -8.27
C ARG A 330 -22.05 2.23 -8.92
N ASP A 331 -21.03 3.01 -9.24
CA ASP A 331 -21.16 4.34 -9.85
C ASP A 331 -21.27 4.28 -11.39
N GLY A 332 -21.26 3.08 -11.99
CA GLY A 332 -21.44 2.86 -13.44
C GLY A 332 -20.16 3.04 -14.27
N MET A 333 -19.02 3.19 -13.60
CA MET A 333 -17.73 3.44 -14.25
C MET A 333 -17.15 2.21 -14.94
N ILE A 334 -17.54 1.01 -14.48
CA ILE A 334 -17.18 -0.28 -15.07
C ILE A 334 -18.42 -1.18 -15.15
N PRO A 335 -18.45 -2.19 -16.04
CA PRO A 335 -19.61 -3.05 -16.23
C PRO A 335 -20.12 -3.71 -14.94
N ALA A 336 -21.43 -3.55 -14.67
CA ALA A 336 -22.09 -4.08 -13.47
C ALA A 336 -21.97 -5.61 -13.31
N GLY A 337 -21.86 -6.34 -14.42
CA GLY A 337 -21.70 -7.79 -14.42
C GLY A 337 -20.42 -8.29 -13.72
N ILE A 338 -19.40 -7.44 -13.63
CA ILE A 338 -18.11 -7.78 -13.01
C ILE A 338 -18.24 -7.85 -11.48
N CYS A 339 -19.17 -7.09 -10.88
CA CYS A 339 -19.36 -7.00 -9.42
C CYS A 339 -20.50 -7.89 -8.90
N LYS A 340 -20.74 -9.05 -9.52
CA LYS A 340 -21.79 -9.97 -9.09
C LYS A 340 -21.49 -10.54 -7.69
N ILE A 341 -22.48 -10.44 -6.80
CA ILE A 341 -22.39 -10.93 -5.43
C ILE A 341 -22.73 -12.43 -5.40
N HIS A 342 -21.91 -13.23 -4.71
CA HIS A 342 -22.12 -14.66 -4.52
C HIS A 342 -23.35 -14.92 -3.64
N LYS A 343 -24.27 -15.80 -4.07
CA LYS A 343 -25.55 -16.05 -3.38
C LYS A 343 -25.38 -16.53 -1.93
N LEU A 344 -24.44 -17.44 -1.70
CA LEU A 344 -24.17 -18.03 -0.37
C LEU A 344 -23.30 -17.12 0.52
N TYR A 345 -22.09 -16.79 0.07
CA TYR A 345 -21.10 -16.05 0.86
C TYR A 345 -21.31 -14.52 0.89
N ARG A 346 -22.17 -13.97 0.03
CA ARG A 346 -22.41 -12.51 -0.10
C ARG A 346 -21.14 -11.69 -0.42
N THR A 347 -20.18 -12.29 -1.12
CA THR A 347 -18.90 -11.68 -1.53
C THR A 347 -18.86 -11.39 -3.04
N PRO A 348 -18.11 -10.37 -3.51
CA PRO A 348 -17.97 -10.03 -4.93
C PRO A 348 -16.98 -10.97 -5.67
N TYR A 349 -17.36 -12.24 -5.83
CA TYR A 349 -16.44 -13.31 -6.21
C TYR A 349 -15.75 -13.13 -7.58
N LEU A 350 -16.44 -12.60 -8.60
CA LEU A 350 -15.87 -12.44 -9.94
C LEU A 350 -14.71 -11.44 -9.96
N VAL A 351 -14.89 -10.31 -9.29
CA VAL A 351 -13.84 -9.31 -9.11
C VAL A 351 -12.66 -9.91 -8.37
N THR A 352 -12.92 -10.60 -7.27
CA THR A 352 -11.85 -11.19 -6.44
C THR A 352 -11.05 -12.20 -7.24
N ILE A 353 -11.70 -13.11 -7.97
CA ILE A 353 -11.03 -14.11 -8.80
C ILE A 353 -10.24 -13.44 -9.93
N GLY A 354 -10.85 -12.52 -10.67
CA GLY A 354 -10.18 -11.81 -11.76
C GLY A 354 -8.98 -11.00 -11.27
N GLY A 355 -9.12 -10.28 -10.15
CA GLY A 355 -8.06 -9.54 -9.49
C GLY A 355 -6.91 -10.45 -9.05
N CYS A 356 -7.22 -11.56 -8.38
CA CYS A 356 -6.19 -12.52 -7.93
C CYS A 356 -5.47 -13.21 -9.09
N ILE A 357 -6.15 -13.46 -10.21
CA ILE A 357 -5.51 -13.97 -11.44
C ILE A 357 -4.51 -12.94 -11.97
N LEU A 358 -4.91 -11.66 -12.08
CA LEU A 358 -4.00 -10.59 -12.52
C LEU A 358 -2.80 -10.45 -11.58
N VAL A 359 -3.04 -10.47 -10.26
CA VAL A 359 -1.98 -10.43 -9.25
C VAL A 359 -1.04 -11.62 -9.40
N SER A 360 -1.57 -12.83 -9.60
CA SER A 360 -0.78 -14.06 -9.77
C SER A 360 0.10 -13.99 -11.02
N ILE A 361 -0.44 -13.48 -12.14
CA ILE A 361 0.35 -13.30 -13.38
C ILE A 361 1.48 -12.31 -13.14
N ILE A 362 1.20 -11.14 -12.55
CA ILE A 362 2.24 -10.13 -12.34
C ILE A 362 3.30 -10.65 -11.35
N ALA A 363 2.88 -11.19 -10.20
CA ALA A 363 3.80 -11.72 -9.19
C ALA A 363 4.60 -12.94 -9.69
N GLY A 364 4.04 -13.72 -10.62
CA GLY A 364 4.65 -14.89 -11.20
C GLY A 364 5.74 -14.60 -12.24
N PHE A 365 5.64 -13.46 -12.95
CA PHE A 365 6.46 -13.19 -14.14
C PHE A 365 7.24 -11.88 -14.12
N ALA A 366 6.91 -10.92 -13.26
CA ALA A 366 7.62 -9.63 -13.20
C ALA A 366 8.50 -9.55 -11.94
N PRO A 367 9.70 -8.95 -12.03
CA PRO A 367 10.59 -8.81 -10.89
C PRO A 367 10.04 -7.80 -9.88
N ILE A 368 10.31 -8.05 -8.60
CA ILE A 368 9.68 -7.31 -7.49
C ILE A 368 9.94 -5.79 -7.55
N HIS A 369 11.14 -5.37 -7.99
CA HIS A 369 11.51 -3.96 -8.05
C HIS A 369 10.68 -3.19 -9.09
N LEU A 370 10.46 -3.74 -10.29
CA LEU A 370 9.63 -3.12 -11.32
C LEU A 370 8.17 -3.02 -10.87
N ILE A 371 7.66 -4.04 -10.17
CA ILE A 371 6.28 -4.02 -9.66
C ILE A 371 6.13 -2.96 -8.56
N ALA A 372 7.12 -2.84 -7.66
CA ALA A 372 7.12 -1.83 -6.60
C ALA A 372 7.17 -0.39 -7.14
N GLU A 373 7.99 -0.13 -8.16
CA GLU A 373 8.04 1.18 -8.83
C GLU A 373 6.68 1.57 -9.43
N MET A 374 6.00 0.60 -10.06
CA MET A 374 4.65 0.78 -10.62
C MET A 374 3.60 1.04 -9.53
N ALA A 375 3.74 0.40 -8.37
CA ALA A 375 2.88 0.68 -7.22
C ALA A 375 3.07 2.13 -6.75
N ASN A 376 4.34 2.54 -6.57
CA ASN A 376 4.69 3.85 -6.06
C ASN A 376 4.19 4.99 -6.95
N ILE A 377 4.39 4.91 -8.28
CA ILE A 377 3.88 5.96 -9.18
C ILE A 377 2.34 6.08 -9.13
N GLY A 378 1.64 4.95 -9.00
CA GLY A 378 0.20 4.89 -8.85
C GLY A 378 -0.28 5.60 -7.58
N THR A 379 0.22 5.18 -6.42
CA THR A 379 -0.14 5.76 -5.12
C THR A 379 0.24 7.23 -5.03
N LEU A 380 1.45 7.61 -5.45
CA LEU A 380 1.93 8.99 -5.40
C LEU A 380 1.03 9.90 -6.27
N SER A 381 0.60 9.43 -7.44
CA SER A 381 -0.34 10.17 -8.29
C SER A 381 -1.71 10.38 -7.60
N ALA A 382 -2.22 9.35 -6.90
CA ALA A 382 -3.47 9.43 -6.15
C ALA A 382 -3.36 10.41 -4.98
N PHE A 383 -2.23 10.42 -4.26
CA PHE A 383 -1.98 11.36 -3.16
C PHE A 383 -1.77 12.79 -3.65
N PHE A 384 -1.13 12.98 -4.80
CA PHE A 384 -1.02 14.28 -5.45
C PHE A 384 -2.41 14.87 -5.76
N ILE A 385 -3.29 14.09 -6.38
CA ILE A 385 -4.66 14.52 -6.72
C ILE A 385 -5.50 14.74 -5.46
N ALA A 386 -5.34 13.88 -4.44
CA ALA A 386 -6.01 14.06 -3.16
C ALA A 386 -5.58 15.38 -2.48
N GLY A 387 -4.28 15.68 -2.41
CA GLY A 387 -3.76 16.94 -1.88
C GLY A 387 -4.37 18.16 -2.56
N PHE A 388 -4.38 18.15 -3.90
CA PHE A 388 -5.02 19.21 -4.69
C PHE A 388 -6.53 19.33 -4.38
N GLY A 389 -7.24 18.20 -4.28
CA GLY A 389 -8.67 18.21 -4.03
C GLY A 389 -9.05 18.76 -2.64
N VAL A 390 -8.28 18.46 -1.58
CA VAL A 390 -8.57 19.02 -0.23
C VAL A 390 -8.44 20.52 -0.26
N LEU A 391 -7.34 21.00 -0.85
CA LEU A 391 -7.07 22.44 -0.98
C LEU A 391 -8.18 23.13 -1.79
N TYR A 392 -8.58 22.52 -2.90
CA TYR A 392 -9.68 23.00 -3.73
C TYR A 392 -10.99 23.12 -2.92
N LEU A 393 -11.35 22.09 -2.14
CA LEU A 393 -12.56 22.14 -1.30
C LEU A 393 -12.46 23.18 -0.19
N ARG A 394 -11.26 23.40 0.37
CA ARG A 394 -11.05 24.44 1.38
C ARG A 394 -11.37 25.83 0.85
N ILE A 395 -11.00 26.09 -0.42
CA ILE A 395 -11.19 27.38 -1.07
C ILE A 395 -12.62 27.54 -1.59
N LYS A 396 -13.16 26.52 -2.27
CA LYS A 396 -14.45 26.65 -2.97
C LYS A 396 -15.68 26.32 -2.14
N ARG A 397 -15.53 25.54 -1.06
CA ARG A 397 -16.63 25.17 -0.16
C ARG A 397 -16.18 25.29 1.31
N PRO A 398 -15.93 26.52 1.80
CA PRO A 398 -15.47 26.73 3.17
C PRO A 398 -16.51 26.30 4.21
N ASP A 399 -17.80 26.36 3.87
CA ASP A 399 -18.93 26.16 4.79
C ASP A 399 -19.17 24.70 5.20
N ILE A 400 -18.54 23.74 4.50
CA ILE A 400 -18.70 22.32 4.80
C ILE A 400 -18.16 22.01 6.20
N LYS A 401 -18.99 21.36 7.02
CA LYS A 401 -18.58 20.81 8.32
C LYS A 401 -17.51 19.74 8.12
N ARG A 402 -16.32 19.97 8.67
CA ARG A 402 -15.17 19.06 8.63
C ARG A 402 -14.98 18.46 10.01
N GLY A 403 -14.89 17.14 10.10
CA GLY A 403 -14.67 16.44 11.37
C GLY A 403 -13.29 16.75 11.94
N PHE A 404 -12.28 16.56 11.10
CA PHE A 404 -10.90 16.99 11.32
C PHE A 404 -10.57 18.10 10.34
N LYS A 405 -9.95 19.17 10.83
CA LYS A 405 -9.38 20.23 9.99
C LYS A 405 -7.87 20.10 10.04
N CYS A 406 -7.26 19.83 8.89
CA CYS A 406 -5.81 19.77 8.76
C CYS A 406 -5.21 21.12 9.19
N PRO A 407 -4.21 21.13 10.10
CA PRO A 407 -3.50 22.34 10.45
C PRO A 407 -2.78 22.87 9.21
N ALA A 408 -2.77 24.20 9.04
CA ALA A 408 -2.07 24.89 7.96
C ALA A 408 -2.26 24.24 6.57
N ILE A 409 -3.49 23.88 6.18
CA ILE A 409 -3.77 23.16 4.93
C ILE A 409 -3.22 23.85 3.67
N TYR A 410 -3.14 25.19 3.67
CA TYR A 410 -2.52 25.98 2.60
C TYR A 410 -1.01 25.76 2.44
N PHE A 411 -0.35 25.19 3.45
CA PHE A 411 1.04 24.75 3.40
C PHE A 411 1.13 23.22 3.23
N VAL A 412 0.35 22.47 4.02
CA VAL A 412 0.39 20.99 4.02
C VAL A 412 0.00 20.40 2.67
N ALA A 413 -1.07 20.87 2.02
CA ALA A 413 -1.49 20.31 0.74
C ALA A 413 -0.49 20.58 -0.40
N PRO A 414 0.04 21.81 -0.59
CA PRO A 414 1.12 22.05 -1.55
C PRO A 414 2.37 21.23 -1.24
N MET A 415 2.77 21.10 0.02
CA MET A 415 3.92 20.26 0.39
C MET A 415 3.68 18.77 0.08
N ALA A 416 2.47 18.25 0.33
CA ALA A 416 2.11 16.90 -0.09
C ALA A 416 2.27 16.72 -1.61
N MET A 417 1.79 17.68 -2.40
CA MET A 417 1.91 17.66 -3.87
C MET A 417 3.37 17.75 -4.34
N ILE A 418 4.17 18.65 -3.75
CA ILE A 418 5.59 18.81 -4.08
C ILE A 418 6.36 17.55 -3.72
N CYS A 419 6.18 17.00 -2.52
CA CYS A 419 6.87 15.77 -2.10
C CYS A 419 6.45 14.58 -2.96
N CYS A 420 5.16 14.41 -3.27
CA CYS A 420 4.71 13.32 -4.14
C CYS A 420 5.28 13.48 -5.55
N GLY A 421 5.22 14.68 -6.13
CA GLY A 421 5.79 14.98 -7.45
C GLY A 421 7.31 14.77 -7.49
N TYR A 422 8.02 15.14 -6.42
CA TYR A 422 9.46 14.92 -6.29
C TYR A 422 9.80 13.42 -6.26
N LEU A 423 9.09 12.61 -5.47
CA LEU A 423 9.32 11.16 -5.45
C LEU A 423 8.97 10.51 -6.79
N MET A 424 7.89 10.94 -7.44
CA MET A 424 7.54 10.47 -8.80
C MET A 424 8.64 10.82 -9.82
N TYR A 425 9.20 12.02 -9.74
CA TYR A 425 10.30 12.46 -10.63
C TYR A 425 11.55 11.57 -10.49
N ASN A 426 11.81 11.03 -9.29
CA ASN A 426 12.94 10.15 -9.04
C ASN A 426 12.68 8.67 -9.42
N LEU A 427 11.51 8.33 -9.96
CA LEU A 427 11.25 6.99 -10.51
C LEU A 427 11.80 6.85 -11.93
N PRO A 428 12.16 5.62 -12.37
CA PRO A 428 12.69 5.41 -13.72
C PRO A 428 11.75 5.84 -14.83
N ILE A 429 12.31 6.30 -15.95
CA ILE A 429 11.53 6.76 -17.12
C ILE A 429 10.62 5.66 -17.69
N HIS A 430 11.03 4.39 -17.60
CA HIS A 430 10.20 3.27 -18.03
C HIS A 430 8.91 3.14 -17.21
N THR A 431 8.96 3.49 -15.92
CA THR A 431 7.80 3.51 -15.02
C THR A 431 6.83 4.63 -15.41
N TRP A 432 7.35 5.79 -15.81
CA TRP A 432 6.53 6.87 -16.39
C TRP A 432 5.84 6.46 -17.69
N ILE A 433 6.56 5.81 -18.60
CA ILE A 433 5.98 5.34 -19.88
C ILE A 433 4.82 4.38 -19.61
N ARG A 434 5.02 3.37 -18.75
CA ARG A 434 3.98 2.40 -18.37
C ARG A 434 2.78 3.09 -17.72
N PHE A 435 3.02 4.05 -16.83
CA PHE A 435 1.97 4.82 -16.16
C PHE A 435 1.15 5.68 -17.13
N VAL A 436 1.80 6.39 -18.06
CA VAL A 436 1.13 7.20 -19.07
C VAL A 436 0.31 6.32 -20.02
N VAL A 437 0.84 5.18 -20.44
CA VAL A 437 0.09 4.19 -21.25
C VAL A 437 -1.15 3.70 -20.48
N TRP A 438 -1.01 3.35 -19.20
CA TRP A 438 -2.14 2.93 -18.37
C TRP A 438 -3.21 4.03 -18.25
N CYS A 439 -2.79 5.27 -17.99
CA CYS A 439 -3.70 6.41 -17.97
C CYS A 439 -4.41 6.55 -19.32
N GLY A 440 -3.68 6.47 -20.44
CA GLY A 440 -4.22 6.53 -21.79
C GLY A 440 -5.28 5.46 -22.07
N ILE A 441 -5.09 4.22 -21.60
CA ILE A 441 -6.12 3.18 -21.66
C ILE A 441 -7.36 3.62 -20.85
N GLY A 442 -7.16 4.18 -19.65
CA GLY A 442 -8.24 4.74 -18.84
C GLY A 442 -9.02 5.83 -19.56
N PHE A 443 -8.35 6.75 -20.26
CA PHE A 443 -9.01 7.76 -21.10
C PHE A 443 -9.93 7.12 -22.15
N VAL A 444 -9.44 6.10 -22.86
CA VAL A 444 -10.24 5.38 -23.87
C VAL A 444 -11.45 4.69 -23.22
N VAL A 445 -11.27 4.04 -22.08
CA VAL A 445 -12.36 3.38 -21.34
C VAL A 445 -13.40 4.42 -20.86
N TYR A 446 -12.96 5.57 -20.37
CA TYR A 446 -13.86 6.60 -19.87
C TYR A 446 -14.77 7.16 -20.98
N PHE A 447 -14.17 7.62 -22.08
CA PHE A 447 -14.93 8.21 -23.18
C PHE A 447 -15.70 7.15 -24.00
N GLY A 448 -15.20 5.91 -24.06
CA GLY A 448 -15.85 4.81 -24.77
C GLY A 448 -17.04 4.21 -24.00
N TYR A 449 -16.92 4.08 -22.67
CA TYR A 449 -17.89 3.37 -21.84
C TYR A 449 -18.38 4.20 -20.65
N SER A 450 -17.49 4.61 -19.75
CA SER A 450 -17.86 5.08 -18.40
C SER A 450 -18.68 6.37 -18.42
N TYR A 451 -18.36 7.31 -19.31
CA TYR A 451 -19.08 8.57 -19.42
C TYR A 451 -20.58 8.35 -19.66
N LYS A 452 -20.93 7.44 -20.57
CA LYS A 452 -22.32 7.10 -20.96
C LYS A 452 -23.09 6.26 -19.93
N HIS A 453 -22.36 5.53 -19.09
CA HIS A 453 -22.93 4.60 -18.10
C HIS A 453 -22.89 5.16 -16.68
N SER A 454 -22.34 6.36 -16.51
CA SER A 454 -22.32 7.06 -15.22
C SER A 454 -23.74 7.22 -14.70
N LYS A 455 -23.97 6.74 -13.47
CA LYS A 455 -25.30 6.84 -12.85
C LYS A 455 -25.71 8.30 -12.61
N LEU A 456 -24.74 9.18 -12.37
CA LEU A 456 -24.91 10.62 -12.29
C LEU A 456 -25.37 11.26 -13.62
N GLU A 457 -25.05 10.66 -14.77
CA GLU A 457 -25.63 11.08 -16.06
C GLU A 457 -27.09 10.63 -16.19
N SER A 458 -27.38 9.41 -15.71
CA SER A 458 -28.71 8.80 -15.86
C SER A 458 -29.77 9.31 -14.87
N GLY A 459 -29.40 10.18 -13.93
CA GLY A 459 -30.28 10.68 -12.88
C GLY A 459 -30.78 9.60 -11.89
N LYS A 460 -30.07 8.48 -11.81
CA LYS A 460 -30.34 7.33 -10.91
C LYS A 460 -29.23 7.21 -9.87
#